data_AF-A0A833LKG1-F1
#
_entry.id   AF-A0A833LKG1-F1
#
_cell.length_a   1.000
_cell.length_b   1.000
_cell.length_c   1.000
_cell.angle_alpha   90.00
_cell.angle_beta   90.00
_cell.angle_gamma   90.00
#
_symmetry.space_group_name_H-M   'P 1'
#
loop_
_entity.id
_entity.type
_entity.pdbx_description
1 polymer ?
#
loop_
_entity_poly.entity_id
_entity_poly.type
_entity_poly.pdbx_seq_one_letter_code
_entity_poly.pdbx_strand_id
1 'polypeptide(L)' 'MYDSRIIRSMTAIGVPVATQSGKIVAAISVSAINERMSAERQAEIAKMIKAAIVGRIPLLD' A
#
# COMPACT_ATOMS: atom_id res chain seq x y z
N MET A 1 2.70 4.16 -6.00
CA MET A 1 2.18 5.47 -5.56
C MET A 1 0.85 5.71 -6.28
N TYR A 2 -0.29 5.45 -5.62
CA TYR A 2 -1.64 5.57 -6.21
C TYR A 2 -2.28 6.89 -5.76
N ASP A 3 -1.90 7.98 -6.42
CA ASP A 3 -2.40 9.31 -6.10
C ASP A 3 -3.71 9.62 -6.86
N SER A 4 -4.76 9.99 -6.12
CA SER A 4 -5.97 10.77 -6.48
C SER A 4 -6.74 10.53 -7.79
N ARG A 5 -6.46 9.45 -8.54
CA ARG A 5 -7.04 9.20 -9.88
C ARG A 5 -8.42 8.54 -9.90
N ILE A 6 -8.95 8.05 -8.77
CA ILE A 6 -10.21 7.28 -8.75
C ILE A 6 -11.35 8.07 -8.09
N ILE A 7 -11.08 8.72 -6.96
CA ILE A 7 -12.06 9.55 -6.24
C ILE A 7 -11.38 10.87 -5.86
N ARG A 8 -12.03 11.99 -6.16
CA ARG A 8 -11.52 13.32 -5.78
C ARG A 8 -11.32 13.41 -4.27
N SER A 9 -10.26 14.09 -3.85
CA SER A 9 -9.90 14.29 -2.44
C SER A 9 -9.57 13.01 -1.66
N MET A 10 -9.24 11.90 -2.34
CA MET A 10 -8.81 10.65 -1.71
C MET A 10 -7.43 10.22 -2.24
N THR A 11 -6.55 9.81 -1.32
CA THR A 11 -5.24 9.23 -1.63
C THR A 11 -5.22 7.77 -1.19
N ALA A 12 -4.59 6.91 -1.99
CA ALA A 12 -4.43 5.49 -1.70
C ALA A 12 -2.94 5.09 -1.68
N ILE A 13 -2.56 4.31 -0.68
CA ILE A 13 -1.24 3.67 -0.62
C ILE A 13 -1.43 2.18 -0.58
N GLY A 14 -0.72 1.49 -1.48
CA GLY A 14 -0.78 0.04 -1.59
C GLY A 14 0.59 -0.58 -1.66
N VAL A 15 0.68 -1.81 -1.15
CA VAL A 15 1.85 -2.67 -1.21
C VAL A 15 1.50 -3.88 -2.09
N PRO A 16 2.34 -4.22 -3.08
CA PRO A 16 2.11 -5.38 -3.93
C PRO A 16 2.35 -6.68 -3.17
N VAL A 17 1.55 -7.68 -3.47
CA VAL A 17 1.68 -9.05 -2.97
C VAL A 17 2.15 -9.94 -4.10
N ALA A 18 3.22 -10.69 -3.85
CA ALA A 18 3.87 -11.53 -4.84
C ALA A 18 3.79 -13.01 -4.47
N THR A 19 3.91 -13.88 -5.46
CA THR A 19 4.26 -15.29 -5.25
C THR A 19 5.73 -15.41 -4.85
N GLN A 20 6.16 -16.59 -4.40
CA GLN A 20 7.58 -16.89 -4.19
C GLN A 20 8.44 -16.73 -5.46
N SER A 21 7.83 -16.90 -6.64
CA SER A 21 8.48 -16.66 -7.93
C SER A 21 8.53 -15.19 -8.34
N GLY A 22 8.10 -14.26 -7.49
CA GLY A 22 8.10 -12.82 -7.75
C GLY A 22 6.93 -12.32 -8.59
N LYS A 23 5.97 -13.18 -8.97
CA LYS A 23 4.79 -12.76 -9.74
C LYS A 23 3.82 -11.99 -8.84
N ILE A 24 3.48 -10.75 -9.20
CA ILE A 24 2.44 -9.99 -8.50
C ILE A 24 1.07 -10.62 -8.75
N VAL A 25 0.33 -10.89 -7.67
CA VAL A 25 -0.99 -11.54 -7.73
C VAL A 25 -2.09 -10.74 -7.02
N ALA A 26 -1.72 -9.82 -6.13
CA ALA A 26 -2.66 -8.95 -5.43
C ALA A 26 -1.96 -7.66 -4.97
N ALA A 27 -2.74 -6.76 -4.38
CA ALA A 27 -2.22 -5.61 -3.64
C ALA A 27 -3.08 -5.37 -2.40
N ILE A 28 -2.46 -4.92 -1.32
CA ILE A 28 -3.14 -4.48 -0.10
C ILE A 28 -2.99 -2.97 -0.03
N SER A 29 -4.11 -2.26 0.10
CA SER A 29 -4.10 -0.80 0.14
C SER A 29 -4.92 -0.22 1.29
N VAL A 30 -4.54 1.00 1.67
CA VAL A 30 -5.27 1.88 2.58
C VAL A 30 -5.57 3.16 1.82
N SER A 31 -6.83 3.58 1.85
CA SER A 31 -7.29 4.83 1.23
C SER A 31 -7.96 5.71 2.27
N ALA A 32 -7.70 7.01 2.22
CA ALA A 32 -8.34 7.99 3.08
C ALA A 32 -8.37 9.36 2.39
N ILE A 33 -9.09 10.30 3.00
CA ILE A 33 -9.10 11.70 2.55
C ILE A 33 -7.67 12.28 2.54
N ASN A 34 -7.41 13.17 1.58
CA ASN A 34 -6.07 13.71 1.32
C ASN A 34 -5.43 14.35 2.57
N GLU A 35 -6.21 15.05 3.41
CA GLU A 35 -5.67 15.72 4.60
C GLU A 35 -5.08 14.73 5.63
N ARG A 36 -5.43 13.45 5.54
CA ARG A 36 -4.93 12.38 6.42
C ARG A 36 -3.73 11.63 5.84
N MET A 37 -3.30 11.98 4.63
CA MET A 37 -2.31 11.24 3.84
C MET A 37 -1.09 12.10 3.50
N SER A 38 -0.45 12.71 4.50
CA SER A 38 0.86 13.34 4.31
C SER A 38 1.89 12.33 3.81
N ALA A 39 2.97 12.79 3.17
CA ALA A 39 4.01 11.90 2.64
C ALA A 39 4.63 11.00 3.73
N GLU A 40 4.89 11.55 4.92
CA GLU A 40 5.37 10.79 6.08
C GLU A 40 4.37 9.72 6.49
N ARG A 41 3.08 10.09 6.56
CA ARG A 41 2.01 9.16 6.92
C ARG A 41 1.84 8.04 5.90
N GLN A 42 2.00 8.36 4.61
CA GLN A 42 1.97 7.35 3.55
C GLN A 42 3.11 6.33 3.71
N ALA A 43 4.33 6.78 4.06
CA ALA A 43 5.47 5.90 4.31
C ALA A 43 5.25 5.02 5.55
N GLU A 44 4.72 5.60 6.64
CA GLU A 44 4.34 4.84 7.84
C GLU A 44 3.30 3.76 7.53
N ILE A 45 2.25 4.12 6.78
CA ILE A 45 1.20 3.18 6.37
C ILE A 45 1.78 2.05 5.53
N ALA A 46 2.64 2.35 4.56
CA ALA A 46 3.31 1.32 3.78
C ALA A 46 4.13 0.37 4.67
N LYS A 47 4.86 0.91 5.66
CA LYS A 47 5.62 0.10 6.63
C LYS A 47 4.70 -0.77 7.50
N MET A 48 3.57 -0.23 7.97
CA MET A 48 2.58 -0.98 8.75
C MET A 48 1.95 -2.11 7.91
N ILE A 49 1.59 -1.85 6.65
CA ILE A 49 1.06 -2.86 5.75
C ILE A 49 2.09 -3.98 5.56
N LYS A 50 3.36 -3.64 5.23
CA LYS A 50 4.45 -4.61 5.09
C LYS A 50 4.60 -5.44 6.38
N ALA A 51 4.70 -4.80 7.55
CA ALA A 51 4.85 -5.50 8.83
C ALA A 51 3.67 -6.42 9.18
N ALA A 52 2.44 -6.04 8.83
CA ALA A 52 1.25 -6.84 9.11
C ALA A 52 1.18 -8.15 8.29
N ILE A 53 1.92 -8.23 7.17
CA ILE A 53 1.84 -9.36 6.25
C ILE A 53 3.16 -10.11 6.07
N VAL A 54 4.26 -9.59 6.61
CA VAL A 54 5.54 -10.29 6.75
C VAL A 54 5.33 -11.63 7.47
N GLY A 55 5.87 -12.70 6.89
CA GLY A 55 5.72 -14.07 7.38
C GLY A 55 4.38 -14.73 7.08
N ARG A 56 3.40 -13.98 6.55
CA ARG A 56 2.09 -14.50 6.13
C ARG A 56 1.98 -14.60 4.62
N ILE A 57 2.60 -13.68 3.88
CA ILE A 57 2.52 -13.58 2.42
C ILE A 57 3.83 -13.00 1.85
N PRO A 58 4.37 -13.50 0.71
CA PRO A 58 5.53 -12.89 0.07
C PRO A 58 5.21 -11.50 -0.51
N LEU A 59 6.18 -10.58 -0.41
CA LEU A 59 6.07 -9.19 -0.89
C LEU A 59 7.14 -8.88 -1.93
N LEU A 60 6.86 -7.88 -2.76
CA LEU A 60 7.85 -7.28 -3.65
C LEU A 60 8.43 -6.03 -2.96
N ASP A 61 9.76 -5.91 -2.96
CA ASP A 61 10.48 -4.82 -2.29
C ASP A 61 10.36 -3.47 -3.00
#